data_AF-A0A953E904-F1
#
_entry.id   AF-A0A953E904-F1
#
_cell.length_a   1.000
_cell.length_b   1.000
_cell.length_c   1.000
_cell.angle_alpha   90.00
_cell.angle_beta   90.00
_cell.angle_gamma   90.00
#
_symmetry.space_group_name_H-M   'P 1'
#
loop_
_entity.id
_entity.type
_entity.pdbx_description
1 polymer ?
#
loop_
_entity_poly.entity_id
_entity_poly.type
_entity_poly.pdbx_seq_one_letter_code
_entity_poly.pdbx_strand_id
1 'polypeptide(L)'
;MTWLLLILLTLAALAPLGFVLLRPARTRGRREADLALYRAQLAELEREREAGRLDEAGHRAAVLEVQRRLLAAPEEGSATAAPGRGRGPLLAALVAVPMLAFGIYLVQGTPDIPSAPWSLRHAQAERDEQLLALLRARLAQLDQTSEAAQKGYILLGNAERSRGHLEAAADAYRHALTGHFDADLTGQLAQVLLEDGKVEEAASVLAVALPQAPKHVGLRFLSGLAEARAGRPEVARSTWRALIADAPEGAPWRAMVERRMQDLP
;
A
#
# COMPACT_ATOMS: atom_id res chain seq x y z
N MET A 1 27.94 1.78 9.23
CA MET A 1 27.35 3.04 9.75
C MET A 1 25.81 3.03 9.72
N THR A 2 25.18 2.54 8.65
CA THR A 2 23.70 2.44 8.52
C THR A 2 23.02 1.60 9.61
N TRP A 3 23.60 0.47 10.01
CA TRP A 3 23.08 -0.38 11.08
C TRP A 3 22.92 0.34 12.43
N LEU A 4 23.87 1.18 12.82
CA LEU A 4 23.78 1.97 14.05
C LEU A 4 22.64 2.98 13.98
N LEU A 5 22.45 3.63 12.83
CA LEU A 5 21.36 4.56 12.59
C LEU A 5 19.99 3.86 12.65
N LEU A 6 19.87 2.66 12.07
CA LEU A 6 18.66 1.84 12.13
C LEU A 6 18.34 1.40 13.56
N ILE A 7 19.34 0.97 14.33
CA ILE A 7 19.15 0.60 15.75
C ILE A 7 18.68 1.82 16.55
N LEU A 8 19.31 2.98 16.34
CA LEU A 8 18.96 4.23 17.02
C LEU A 8 17.54 4.69 16.68
N LEU A 9 17.14 4.58 15.41
CA LEU A 9 15.79 4.91 14.94
C LEU A 9 14.74 3.99 15.55
N THR A 10 15.02 2.68 15.59
CA THR A 10 14.12 1.68 16.20
C THR A 10 13.93 1.96 17.70
N LEU A 11 15.02 2.26 18.42
CA LEU A 11 14.95 2.63 19.84
C LEU A 11 14.15 3.92 20.05
N ALA A 12 14.37 4.94 19.22
CA ALA A 12 13.64 6.20 19.28
C ALA A 12 12.13 6.00 19.03
N ALA A 13 11.75 5.11 18.10
CA ALA A 13 10.36 4.78 17.82
C ALA A 13 9.68 4.01 18.96
N LEU A 14 10.42 3.15 19.67
CA LEU A 14 9.90 2.35 20.78
C LEU A 14 9.92 3.08 22.14
N ALA A 15 10.74 4.13 22.28
CA ALA A 15 10.91 4.87 23.52
C ALA A 15 9.60 5.46 24.12
N PRO A 16 8.67 6.05 23.35
CA PRO A 16 7.41 6.56 23.89
C PRO A 16 6.53 5.46 24.48
N LEU A 17 6.47 4.31 23.80
CA LEU A 17 5.69 3.15 24.24
C LEU A 17 6.30 2.54 25.52
N GLY A 18 7.63 2.39 25.56
CA GLY A 18 8.34 1.98 26.76
C GLY A 18 8.12 2.94 27.93
N PHE A 19 8.20 4.26 27.69
CA PHE A 19 7.98 5.28 28.71
C PHE A 19 6.58 5.22 29.32
N VAL A 20 5.54 5.02 28.50
CA VAL A 20 4.14 4.90 28.96
C VAL A 20 3.94 3.61 29.78
N LEU A 21 4.53 2.49 29.35
CA LEU A 21 4.43 1.21 30.06
C LEU A 21 5.18 1.20 31.40
N LEU A 22 6.32 1.90 31.47
CA LEU A 22 7.16 1.98 32.67
C LEU A 22 6.65 3.00 33.69
N ARG A 23 5.78 3.94 33.29
CA ARG A 23 5.27 4.96 34.20
C ARG A 23 4.28 4.31 35.21
N PRO A 24 4.49 4.46 36.53
CA PRO A 24 3.52 4.01 37.52
C PRO A 24 2.22 4.77 37.30
N ALA A 25 1.09 4.05 37.28
CA ALA A 25 -0.22 4.68 37.23
C ALA A 25 -0.41 5.45 38.54
N ARG A 26 -0.17 6.77 38.52
CA ARG A 26 -0.57 7.61 39.64
C ARG A 26 -2.09 7.67 39.61
N THR A 27 -2.74 6.95 40.51
CA THR A 27 -4.17 7.09 40.82
C THR A 27 -4.41 8.42 41.53
N ARG A 28 -4.09 9.52 40.87
CA ARG A 28 -4.12 10.87 41.45
C ARG A 28 -5.49 11.53 41.32
N GLY A 29 -6.57 10.77 41.47
CA GLY A 29 -7.89 11.27 41.08
C GLY A 29 -9.09 10.82 41.91
N ARG A 30 -8.94 9.84 42.83
CA ARG A 30 -10.10 9.36 43.60
C ARG A 30 -10.21 10.02 44.97
N ARG A 31 -9.18 9.97 45.83
CA ARG A 31 -9.19 10.69 47.12
C ARG A 31 -9.40 12.19 47.00
N GLU A 32 -8.68 12.84 46.10
CA GLU A 32 -8.74 14.29 45.92
C GLU A 32 -10.14 14.71 45.41
N ALA A 33 -10.74 13.91 44.52
CA ALA A 33 -12.10 14.14 44.03
C ALA A 33 -13.16 13.86 45.10
N ASP A 34 -13.01 12.78 45.88
CA ASP A 34 -13.93 12.42 46.96
C ASP A 34 -13.88 13.49 48.08
N LEU A 35 -12.69 13.96 48.47
CA LEU A 35 -12.52 15.06 49.42
C LEU A 35 -13.12 16.38 48.91
N ALA A 36 -12.97 16.68 47.62
CA ALA A 36 -13.60 17.86 47.02
C ALA A 36 -15.13 17.75 47.04
N LEU A 37 -15.69 16.57 46.78
CA LEU A 37 -17.13 16.31 46.84
C LEU A 37 -17.67 16.50 48.28
N TYR A 38 -16.98 15.97 49.29
CA TYR A 38 -17.39 16.16 50.70
C TYR A 38 -17.32 17.63 51.15
N ARG A 39 -16.30 18.38 50.72
CA ARG A 39 -16.22 19.82 50.98
C ARG A 39 -17.38 20.58 50.35
N ALA A 40 -17.76 20.22 49.12
CA ALA A 40 -18.90 20.81 48.45
C ALA A 40 -20.22 20.51 49.17
N GLN A 41 -20.39 19.28 49.69
CA GLN A 41 -21.57 18.90 50.48
C GLN A 41 -21.72 19.71 51.77
N LEU A 42 -20.62 19.94 52.51
CA LEU A 42 -20.66 20.78 53.72
C LEU A 42 -21.00 22.23 53.40
N ALA A 43 -20.47 22.76 52.30
CA ALA A 43 -20.77 24.13 51.86
C ALA A 43 -22.23 24.29 51.41
N GLU A 44 -22.86 23.24 50.87
CA GLU A 44 -24.29 23.26 50.52
C GLU A 44 -25.18 23.28 51.77
N LEU A 45 -24.87 22.46 52.77
CA LEU A 45 -25.60 22.44 54.04
C LEU A 45 -25.55 23.79 54.76
N GLU A 46 -24.41 24.48 54.70
CA GLU A 46 -24.28 25.83 55.25
C GLU A 46 -25.14 26.84 54.49
N ARG A 47 -25.19 26.77 53.15
CA ARG A 47 -26.08 27.62 52.33
C ARG A 47 -27.56 27.39 52.63
N GLU A 48 -27.96 26.14 52.87
CA GLU A 48 -29.35 25.83 53.21
C GLU A 48 -29.75 26.34 54.60
N ARG A 49 -28.82 26.35 55.54
CA ARG A 49 -28.97 26.97 56.87
C ARG A 49 -29.12 28.49 56.76
N GLU A 50 -28.23 29.14 56.02
CA GLU A 50 -28.27 30.60 55.78
C GLU A 50 -29.56 31.03 55.06
N ALA A 51 -30.05 30.21 54.13
CA ALA A 51 -31.30 30.46 53.41
C ALA A 51 -32.57 30.14 54.22
N GLY A 52 -32.44 29.73 55.49
CA GLY A 52 -33.56 29.42 56.38
C GLY A 52 -34.36 28.17 55.99
N ARG A 53 -33.84 27.34 55.08
CA ARG A 53 -34.48 26.07 54.66
C ARG A 53 -34.16 24.91 55.60
N LEU A 54 -33.07 25.03 56.36
CA LEU A 54 -32.60 24.05 57.33
C LEU A 54 -32.47 24.70 58.71
N ASP A 55 -33.07 24.08 59.73
CA ASP A 55 -32.96 24.55 61.10
C ASP A 55 -31.61 24.15 61.74
N GLU A 56 -31.23 24.82 62.83
CA GLU A 56 -29.91 24.62 63.47
C GLU A 56 -29.74 23.19 64.03
N ALA A 57 -30.84 22.50 64.35
CA ALA A 57 -30.81 21.09 64.75
C ALA A 57 -30.59 20.17 63.54
N GLY A 58 -31.30 20.39 62.42
CA GLY A 58 -31.15 19.65 61.18
C GLY A 58 -29.78 19.82 60.55
N HIS A 59 -29.21 21.03 60.57
CA HIS A 59 -27.85 21.29 60.09
C HIS A 59 -26.80 20.47 60.84
N ARG A 60 -26.83 20.49 62.18
CA ARG A 60 -25.89 19.72 63.00
C ARG A 60 -26.02 18.21 62.79
N ALA A 61 -27.24 17.69 62.63
CA ALA A 61 -27.46 16.28 62.33
C ALA A 61 -26.91 15.89 60.95
N ALA A 62 -27.13 16.73 59.93
CA ALA A 62 -26.65 16.49 58.56
C ALA A 62 -25.12 16.53 58.47
N VAL A 63 -24.47 17.49 59.15
CA VAL A 63 -23.00 17.58 59.20
C VAL A 63 -22.40 16.34 59.86
N LEU A 64 -22.99 15.85 60.96
CA LEU A 64 -22.52 14.64 61.66
C LEU A 64 -22.65 13.39 60.79
N GLU A 65 -23.72 13.25 60.01
CA GLU A 65 -23.92 12.15 59.07
C GLU A 65 -22.85 12.16 57.96
N VAL A 66 -22.54 13.34 57.39
CA VAL A 66 -21.49 13.48 56.37
C VAL A 66 -20.11 13.15 56.94
N GLN A 67 -19.79 13.63 58.15
CA GLN A 67 -18.55 13.29 58.85
C GLN A 67 -18.45 11.80 59.16
N ARG A 68 -19.54 11.17 59.59
CA ARG A 68 -19.61 9.72 59.84
C ARG A 68 -19.36 8.92 58.56
N ARG A 69 -19.92 9.36 57.42
CA ARG A 69 -19.68 8.73 56.11
C ARG A 69 -18.23 8.88 55.65
N LEU A 70 -17.60 10.03 55.92
CA LEU A 70 -16.18 10.23 55.64
C LEU A 70 -15.30 9.29 56.47
N LEU A 71 -15.63 9.09 57.74
CA LEU A 71 -14.89 8.19 58.64
C LEU A 71 -15.16 6.70 58.35
N ALA A 72 -16.36 6.37 57.87
CA ALA A 72 -16.74 5.01 57.48
C ALA A 72 -16.28 4.67 56.05
N ALA A 73 -15.79 5.65 55.29
CA ALA A 73 -15.22 5.40 53.97
C ALA A 73 -13.95 4.54 54.14
N PRO A 74 -13.82 3.42 53.40
CA PRO A 74 -12.66 2.55 53.52
C PRO A 74 -11.37 3.31 53.18
N GLU A 75 -10.36 3.22 54.05
CA GLU A 75 -8.98 3.64 53.77
C GLU A 75 -8.50 2.96 52.47
N GLU A 76 -7.91 3.77 51.57
CA GLU A 76 -7.61 3.46 50.15
C GLU A 76 -6.78 2.19 49.87
N GLY A 77 -6.29 1.49 50.89
CA GLY A 77 -5.50 0.26 50.74
C GLY A 77 -6.31 -1.04 50.79
N SER A 78 -7.61 -1.00 51.09
CA SER A 78 -8.41 -2.22 51.38
C SER A 78 -9.29 -2.71 50.23
N ALA A 79 -9.36 -1.96 49.12
CA ALA A 79 -9.83 -2.54 47.86
C ALA A 79 -8.70 -3.40 47.30
N THR A 80 -8.79 -4.72 47.51
CA THR A 80 -7.97 -5.70 46.81
C THR A 80 -8.02 -5.39 45.33
N ALA A 81 -6.94 -4.80 44.81
CA ALA A 81 -6.78 -4.55 43.40
C ALA A 81 -6.99 -5.88 42.69
N ALA A 82 -8.05 -6.00 41.88
CA ALA A 82 -8.19 -7.12 40.97
C ALA A 82 -6.86 -7.26 40.23
N PRO A 83 -6.33 -8.48 40.02
CA PRO A 83 -5.05 -8.67 39.35
C PRO A 83 -5.18 -8.14 37.92
N GLY A 84 -4.86 -6.86 37.73
CA GLY A 84 -4.78 -6.25 36.43
C GLY A 84 -3.76 -7.06 35.65
N ARG A 85 -4.16 -7.57 34.47
CA ARG A 85 -3.27 -8.30 33.56
C ARG A 85 -1.95 -7.55 33.53
N GLY A 86 -0.89 -8.16 34.09
CA GLY A 86 0.36 -7.47 34.32
C GLY A 86 0.92 -6.89 33.03
N ARG A 87 1.73 -5.84 33.11
CA ARG A 87 2.40 -5.26 31.94
C ARG A 87 3.47 -6.20 31.33
N GLY A 88 3.71 -7.35 31.95
CA GLY A 88 4.67 -8.39 31.56
C GLY A 88 4.56 -8.84 30.09
N PRO A 89 3.41 -9.34 29.60
CA PRO A 89 3.23 -9.71 28.20
C PRO A 89 3.48 -8.55 27.22
N LEU A 90 3.13 -7.31 27.57
CA LEU A 90 3.37 -6.15 26.70
C LEU A 90 4.87 -5.80 26.61
N LEU A 91 5.58 -5.85 27.74
CA LEU A 91 7.03 -5.67 27.78
C LEU A 91 7.77 -6.81 27.06
N ALA A 92 7.29 -8.05 27.22
CA ALA A 92 7.84 -9.20 26.49
C ALA A 92 7.64 -9.03 24.98
N ALA A 93 6.45 -8.61 24.53
CA ALA A 93 6.18 -8.36 23.12
C ALA A 93 7.05 -7.22 22.54
N LEU A 94 7.30 -6.15 23.31
CA LEU A 94 8.14 -5.02 22.89
C LEU A 94 9.55 -5.45 22.49
N VAL A 95 10.10 -6.49 23.11
CA VAL A 95 11.44 -7.02 22.84
C VAL A 95 11.38 -8.21 21.87
N ALA A 96 10.45 -9.13 22.09
CA ALA A 96 10.35 -10.36 21.31
C ALA A 96 10.02 -10.11 19.84
N VAL A 97 9.17 -9.13 19.53
CA VAL A 97 8.78 -8.84 18.14
C VAL A 97 9.97 -8.33 17.29
N PRO A 98 10.73 -7.29 17.71
CA PRO A 98 11.94 -6.89 16.98
C PRO A 98 12.99 -7.99 16.88
N MET A 99 13.20 -8.78 17.94
CA MET A 99 14.15 -9.90 17.91
C MET A 99 13.74 -10.98 16.92
N LEU A 100 12.46 -11.33 16.88
CA LEU A 100 11.93 -12.31 15.94
C LEU A 100 12.05 -11.80 14.49
N ALA A 101 11.71 -10.52 14.25
CA ALA A 101 11.88 -9.89 12.94
C ALA A 101 13.34 -9.91 12.47
N PHE A 102 14.28 -9.60 13.38
CA PHE A 102 15.72 -9.67 13.10
C PHE A 102 16.17 -11.11 12.81
N GLY A 103 15.68 -12.10 13.59
CA GLY A 103 15.97 -13.52 13.35
C GLY A 103 15.46 -13.99 11.98
N ILE A 104 14.23 -13.62 11.60
CA ILE A 104 13.68 -13.92 10.27
C ILE A 104 14.53 -13.29 9.17
N TYR A 105 14.98 -12.04 9.35
CA TYR A 105 15.87 -11.36 8.41
C TYR A 105 17.20 -12.08 8.23
N LEU A 106 17.78 -12.66 9.28
CA LEU A 106 19.04 -13.41 9.15
C LEU A 106 18.86 -14.74 8.39
N VAL A 107 17.68 -15.36 8.44
CA VAL A 107 17.41 -16.64 7.77
C VAL A 107 16.95 -16.45 6.32
N GLN A 108 16.08 -15.46 6.05
CA GLN A 108 15.50 -15.24 4.72
C GLN A 108 16.08 -14.04 3.97
N GLY A 109 16.72 -13.11 4.68
CA GLY A 109 17.31 -11.92 4.09
C GLY A 109 18.69 -12.20 3.51
N THR A 110 19.25 -11.15 2.91
CA THR A 110 20.56 -11.20 2.26
C THR A 110 21.47 -10.15 2.91
N PRO A 111 21.96 -10.41 4.14
CA PRO A 111 22.72 -9.44 4.92
C PRO A 111 24.03 -9.00 4.25
N ASP A 112 24.58 -9.85 3.39
CA ASP A 112 25.87 -9.64 2.73
C ASP A 112 25.76 -8.93 1.37
N ILE A 113 24.55 -8.58 0.91
CA ILE A 113 24.43 -7.79 -0.33
C ILE A 113 24.96 -6.38 -0.05
N PRO A 114 26.05 -5.96 -0.73
CA PRO A 114 26.57 -4.62 -0.56
C PRO A 114 25.51 -3.61 -1.00
N SER A 115 25.36 -2.53 -0.23
CA SER A 115 24.49 -1.43 -0.62
C SER A 115 24.94 -0.90 -1.97
N ALA A 116 24.10 -0.96 -3.01
CA ALA A 116 24.40 -0.43 -4.34
C ALA A 116 24.46 1.11 -4.28
N PRO A 117 25.67 1.73 -4.22
CA PRO A 117 25.78 3.16 -4.04
C PRO A 117 25.19 3.88 -5.25
N TRP A 118 24.73 5.11 -5.05
CA TRP A 118 24.14 5.91 -6.12
C TRP A 118 25.06 6.01 -7.36
N SER A 119 26.36 6.18 -7.15
CA SER A 119 27.36 6.22 -8.22
C SER A 119 27.46 4.93 -9.04
N LEU A 120 27.38 3.76 -8.39
CA LEU A 120 27.41 2.49 -9.09
C LEU A 120 26.16 2.28 -9.94
N ARG A 121 24.99 2.65 -9.40
CA ARG A 121 23.71 2.59 -10.16
C ARG A 121 23.70 3.53 -11.36
N HIS A 122 24.24 4.75 -11.21
CA HIS A 122 24.31 5.72 -12.31
C HIS A 122 25.31 5.28 -13.37
N ALA A 123 26.51 4.86 -12.97
CA ALA A 123 27.51 4.34 -13.91
C ALA A 123 27.00 3.11 -14.67
N GLN A 124 26.19 2.26 -14.03
CA GLN A 124 25.55 1.13 -14.71
C GLN A 124 24.48 1.59 -15.71
N ALA A 125 23.59 2.51 -15.31
CA ALA A 125 22.59 3.07 -16.21
C ALA A 125 23.20 3.79 -17.42
N GLU A 126 24.32 4.51 -17.23
CA GLU A 126 25.06 5.14 -18.32
C GLU A 126 25.66 4.11 -19.29
N ARG A 127 26.22 3.01 -18.78
CA ARG A 127 26.73 1.91 -19.61
C ARG A 127 25.60 1.25 -20.40
N ASP A 128 24.46 1.00 -19.77
CA ASP A 128 23.29 0.41 -20.42
C ASP A 128 22.77 1.34 -21.53
N GLU A 129 22.73 2.65 -21.30
CA GLU A 129 22.37 3.63 -22.34
C GLU A 129 23.37 3.65 -23.49
N GLN A 130 24.68 3.58 -23.20
CA GLN A 130 25.71 3.51 -24.25
C GLN A 130 25.56 2.26 -25.11
N LEU A 131 25.28 1.10 -24.51
CA LEU A 131 25.03 -0.15 -25.24
C LEU A 131 23.81 -0.05 -26.15
N LEU A 132 22.72 0.56 -25.65
CA LEU A 132 21.51 0.78 -26.46
C LEU A 132 21.74 1.80 -27.57
N ALA A 133 22.52 2.86 -27.32
CA ALA A 133 22.91 3.80 -28.36
C ALA A 133 23.71 3.13 -29.48
N LEU A 134 24.66 2.24 -29.13
CA LEU A 134 25.38 1.43 -30.11
C LEU A 134 24.46 0.49 -30.89
N LEU A 135 23.50 -0.15 -30.21
CA LEU A 135 22.49 -0.99 -30.86
C LEU A 135 21.64 -0.19 -31.86
N ARG A 136 21.12 0.98 -31.46
CA ARG A 136 20.36 1.88 -32.34
C ARG A 136 21.18 2.30 -33.55
N ALA A 137 22.44 2.70 -33.34
CA ALA A 137 23.33 3.09 -34.43
C ALA A 137 23.61 1.93 -35.40
N ARG A 138 23.75 0.70 -34.89
CA ARG A 138 23.92 -0.49 -35.73
C ARG A 138 22.67 -0.80 -36.53
N LEU A 139 21.50 -0.73 -35.89
CA LEU A 139 20.21 -1.01 -36.55
C LEU A 139 19.91 -0.01 -37.67
N ALA A 140 20.27 1.26 -37.49
CA ALA A 140 20.12 2.31 -38.51
C ALA A 140 20.93 2.05 -39.80
N GLN A 141 21.95 1.18 -39.74
CA GLN A 141 22.76 0.81 -40.91
C GLN A 141 22.25 -0.46 -41.61
N LEU A 142 21.32 -1.19 -40.99
CA LEU A 142 20.76 -2.41 -41.58
C LEU A 142 19.58 -2.06 -42.48
N ASP A 143 19.32 -2.93 -43.46
CA ASP A 143 18.03 -2.91 -44.16
C ASP A 143 16.92 -3.20 -43.15
N GLN A 144 15.95 -2.28 -43.05
CA GLN A 144 14.84 -2.35 -42.10
C GLN A 144 13.97 -3.60 -42.29
N THR A 145 13.95 -4.15 -43.50
CA THR A 145 13.20 -5.37 -43.83
C THR A 145 14.01 -6.65 -43.60
N SER A 146 15.26 -6.54 -43.14
CA SER A 146 16.06 -7.73 -42.83
C SER A 146 15.64 -8.40 -41.51
N GLU A 147 15.74 -9.72 -41.45
CA GLU A 147 15.48 -10.49 -40.22
C GLU A 147 16.37 -10.05 -39.05
N ALA A 148 17.61 -9.64 -39.34
CA ALA A 148 18.54 -9.12 -38.34
C ALA A 148 18.07 -7.79 -37.76
N ALA A 149 17.57 -6.87 -38.60
CA ALA A 149 16.98 -5.62 -38.13
C ALA A 149 15.74 -5.89 -37.29
N GLN A 150 14.83 -6.75 -37.75
CA GLN A 150 13.63 -7.12 -37.00
C GLN A 150 13.96 -7.62 -35.60
N LYS A 151 14.84 -8.63 -35.47
CA LYS A 151 15.25 -9.15 -34.15
C LYS A 151 15.90 -8.08 -33.27
N GLY A 152 16.74 -7.23 -33.84
CA GLY A 152 17.39 -6.15 -33.11
C GLY A 152 16.41 -5.09 -32.60
N TYR A 153 15.41 -4.72 -33.39
CA TYR A 153 14.36 -3.79 -32.99
C TYR A 153 13.42 -4.39 -31.93
N ILE A 154 13.13 -5.69 -31.95
CA ILE A 154 12.41 -6.36 -30.85
C ILE A 154 13.21 -6.28 -29.55
N LEU A 155 14.52 -6.56 -29.59
CA LEU A 155 15.39 -6.47 -28.42
C LEU A 155 15.45 -5.04 -27.88
N LEU A 156 15.59 -4.05 -28.77
CA LEU A 156 15.55 -2.64 -28.40
C LEU A 156 14.22 -2.27 -27.74
N GLY A 157 13.08 -2.63 -28.34
CA GLY A 157 11.76 -2.33 -27.79
C GLY A 157 11.54 -2.94 -26.41
N ASN A 158 11.96 -4.19 -26.21
CA ASN A 158 11.90 -4.85 -24.91
C ASN A 158 12.77 -4.14 -23.86
N ALA A 159 13.98 -3.72 -24.24
CA ALA A 159 14.87 -2.99 -23.34
C ALA A 159 14.30 -1.63 -22.94
N GLU A 160 13.80 -0.84 -23.90
CA GLU A 160 13.16 0.46 -23.64
C GLU A 160 11.93 0.33 -22.74
N ARG A 161 11.08 -0.67 -23.02
CA ARG A 161 9.89 -0.93 -22.21
C ARG A 161 10.26 -1.28 -20.76
N SER A 162 11.30 -2.10 -20.57
CA SER A 162 11.78 -2.49 -19.23
C SER A 162 12.28 -1.29 -18.40
N ARG A 163 12.72 -0.23 -19.07
CA ARG A 163 13.17 1.04 -18.48
C ARG A 163 12.06 2.08 -18.35
N GLY A 164 10.84 1.76 -18.78
CA GLY A 164 9.69 2.67 -18.75
C GLY A 164 9.66 3.69 -19.89
N HIS A 165 10.53 3.58 -20.90
CA HIS A 165 10.53 4.43 -22.08
C HIS A 165 9.52 3.90 -23.12
N LEU A 166 8.23 4.08 -22.83
CA LEU A 166 7.15 3.46 -23.61
C LEU A 166 7.11 3.95 -25.07
N GLU A 167 7.33 5.23 -25.32
CA GLU A 167 7.35 5.79 -26.68
C GLU A 167 8.48 5.18 -27.54
N ALA A 168 9.71 5.15 -27.00
CA ALA A 168 10.86 4.54 -27.69
C ALA A 168 10.66 3.03 -27.92
N ALA A 169 9.99 2.34 -26.99
CA ALA A 169 9.62 0.95 -27.16
C ALA A 169 8.61 0.76 -28.31
N ALA A 170 7.59 1.61 -28.39
CA ALA A 170 6.60 1.57 -29.46
C ALA A 170 7.25 1.83 -30.84
N ASP A 171 8.16 2.79 -30.94
CA ASP A 171 8.92 3.07 -32.17
C ASP A 171 9.76 1.86 -32.60
N ALA A 172 10.47 1.24 -31.67
CA ALA A 172 11.26 0.05 -31.97
C ALA A 172 10.37 -1.11 -32.45
N TYR A 173 9.23 -1.37 -31.80
CA TYR A 173 8.31 -2.40 -32.27
C TYR A 173 7.69 -2.09 -33.63
N ARG A 174 7.40 -0.82 -33.95
CA ARG A 174 6.97 -0.40 -35.29
C ARG A 174 8.01 -0.74 -36.34
N HIS A 175 9.29 -0.43 -36.08
CA HIS A 175 10.38 -0.79 -36.98
C HIS A 175 10.52 -2.31 -37.16
N ALA A 176 10.33 -3.09 -36.09
CA ALA A 176 10.35 -4.54 -36.16
C ALA A 176 9.18 -5.14 -36.97
N LEU A 177 8.09 -4.40 -37.15
CA LEU A 177 6.93 -4.80 -37.96
C LEU A 177 7.04 -4.31 -39.43
N THR A 178 8.08 -3.56 -39.79
CA THR A 178 8.28 -3.08 -41.15
C THR A 178 8.47 -4.25 -42.12
N GLY A 179 7.54 -4.39 -43.06
CA GLY A 179 7.56 -5.46 -44.06
C GLY A 179 7.20 -6.86 -43.54
N HIS A 180 6.89 -6.99 -42.24
CA HIS A 180 6.63 -8.28 -41.58
C HIS A 180 5.46 -8.16 -40.61
N PHE A 181 4.34 -8.81 -40.94
CA PHE A 181 3.23 -8.93 -40.00
C PHE A 181 3.52 -10.04 -38.97
N ASP A 182 3.49 -9.67 -37.70
CA ASP A 182 3.54 -10.59 -36.57
C ASP A 182 2.45 -10.19 -35.56
N ALA A 183 1.50 -11.09 -35.31
CA ALA A 183 0.33 -10.80 -34.48
C ALA A 183 0.68 -10.64 -32.99
N ASP A 184 1.66 -11.41 -32.49
CA ASP A 184 2.08 -11.34 -31.10
C ASP A 184 2.84 -10.03 -30.83
N LEU A 185 3.77 -9.66 -31.72
CA LEU A 185 4.51 -8.40 -31.64
C LEU A 185 3.60 -7.20 -31.83
N THR A 186 2.62 -7.28 -32.72
CA THR A 186 1.59 -6.23 -32.86
C THR A 186 0.77 -6.07 -31.57
N GLY A 187 0.49 -7.17 -30.88
CA GLY A 187 -0.13 -7.14 -29.55
C GLY A 187 0.75 -6.41 -28.52
N GLN A 188 2.06 -6.65 -28.53
CA GLN A 188 3.00 -5.94 -27.65
C GLN A 188 3.05 -4.44 -27.95
N LEU A 189 3.08 -4.05 -29.23
CA LEU A 189 3.00 -2.64 -29.64
C LEU A 189 1.71 -1.98 -29.15
N ALA A 190 0.55 -2.60 -29.40
CA ALA A 190 -0.73 -2.08 -28.97
C ALA A 190 -0.82 -1.97 -27.43
N GLN A 191 -0.27 -2.95 -26.70
CA GLN A 191 -0.21 -2.89 -25.25
C GLN A 191 0.65 -1.72 -24.75
N VAL A 192 1.83 -1.51 -25.32
CA VAL A 192 2.70 -0.37 -24.95
C VAL A 192 2.02 0.97 -25.24
N LEU A 193 1.36 1.11 -26.39
CA LEU A 193 0.60 2.32 -26.72
C LEU A 193 -0.54 2.58 -25.71
N LEU A 194 -1.24 1.53 -25.28
CA LEU A 194 -2.25 1.66 -24.22
C LEU A 194 -1.62 2.06 -22.89
N GLU A 195 -0.50 1.44 -22.49
CA GLU A 195 0.24 1.80 -21.27
C GLU A 195 0.69 3.26 -21.27
N ASP A 196 1.09 3.79 -22.44
CA ASP A 196 1.48 5.19 -22.66
C ASP A 196 0.29 6.16 -22.73
N GLY A 197 -0.94 5.65 -22.78
CA GLY A 197 -2.16 6.45 -22.90
C GLY A 197 -2.54 6.84 -24.33
N LYS A 198 -1.81 6.36 -25.35
CA LYS A 198 -2.09 6.56 -26.78
C LYS A 198 -3.17 5.60 -27.29
N VAL A 199 -4.39 5.76 -26.77
CA VAL A 199 -5.52 4.83 -26.98
C VAL A 199 -5.93 4.76 -28.46
N GLU A 200 -6.01 5.90 -29.14
CA GLU A 200 -6.42 6.01 -30.54
C GLU A 200 -5.41 5.34 -31.47
N GLU A 201 -4.12 5.53 -31.21
CA GLU A 201 -3.05 4.86 -31.95
C GLU A 201 -3.13 3.35 -31.76
N ALA A 202 -3.29 2.87 -30.52
CA ALA A 202 -3.45 1.45 -30.24
C ALA A 202 -4.66 0.86 -30.98
N ALA A 203 -5.80 1.55 -30.98
CA ALA A 203 -7.01 1.14 -31.69
C ALA A 203 -6.76 1.05 -33.20
N SER A 204 -6.04 2.01 -33.79
CA SER A 204 -5.70 2.01 -35.21
C SER A 204 -4.82 0.83 -35.61
N VAL A 205 -3.79 0.52 -34.81
CA VAL A 205 -2.90 -0.63 -35.02
C VAL A 205 -3.69 -1.94 -34.95
N LEU A 206 -4.57 -2.08 -33.94
CA LEU A 206 -5.39 -3.27 -33.77
C LEU A 206 -6.42 -3.43 -34.90
N ALA A 207 -6.99 -2.35 -35.41
CA ALA A 207 -7.95 -2.39 -36.52
C ALA A 207 -7.32 -2.88 -37.82
N VAL A 208 -6.04 -2.58 -38.06
CA VAL A 208 -5.28 -3.08 -39.22
C VAL A 208 -4.81 -4.52 -39.01
N ALA A 209 -4.52 -4.91 -37.78
CA ALA A 209 -3.98 -6.24 -37.45
C ALA A 209 -5.04 -7.34 -37.37
N LEU A 210 -6.22 -7.03 -36.84
CA LEU A 210 -7.30 -8.02 -36.62
C LEU A 210 -7.77 -8.72 -37.90
N PRO A 211 -7.94 -8.06 -39.06
CA PRO A 211 -8.28 -8.74 -40.30
C PRO A 211 -7.25 -9.79 -40.75
N GLN A 212 -5.97 -9.59 -40.40
CA GLN A 212 -4.87 -10.50 -40.75
C GLN A 212 -4.77 -11.69 -39.78
N ALA A 213 -5.15 -11.49 -38.51
CA ALA A 213 -5.15 -12.53 -37.48
C ALA A 213 -6.47 -12.55 -36.68
N PRO A 214 -7.62 -12.88 -37.31
CA PRO A 214 -8.95 -12.68 -36.73
C PRO A 214 -9.25 -13.57 -35.52
N LYS A 215 -8.52 -14.69 -35.37
CA LYS A 215 -8.66 -15.61 -34.23
C LYS A 215 -7.63 -15.36 -33.12
N HIS A 216 -6.75 -14.37 -33.27
CA HIS A 216 -5.70 -14.12 -32.29
C HIS A 216 -6.30 -13.57 -30.99
N VAL A 217 -6.20 -14.36 -29.91
CA VAL A 217 -6.81 -14.04 -28.60
C VAL A 217 -6.30 -12.71 -28.06
N GLY A 218 -4.98 -12.48 -28.11
CA GLY A 218 -4.35 -11.25 -27.60
C GLY A 218 -4.86 -9.97 -28.28
N LEU A 219 -4.88 -9.93 -29.61
CA LEU A 219 -5.37 -8.78 -30.38
C LEU A 219 -6.85 -8.48 -30.12
N ARG A 220 -7.70 -9.52 -30.04
CA ARG A 220 -9.13 -9.36 -29.73
C ARG A 220 -9.34 -8.82 -28.33
N PHE A 221 -8.58 -9.33 -27.36
CA PHE A 221 -8.61 -8.82 -25.99
C PHE A 221 -8.19 -7.36 -25.92
N LEU A 222 -7.05 -7.01 -26.53
CA LEU A 222 -6.52 -5.65 -26.56
C LEU A 222 -7.45 -4.68 -27.31
N SER A 223 -8.16 -5.13 -28.34
CA SER A 223 -9.17 -4.33 -29.02
C SER A 223 -10.30 -3.93 -28.08
N GLY A 224 -10.87 -4.89 -27.33
CA GLY A 224 -11.87 -4.55 -26.31
C GLY A 224 -11.31 -3.63 -25.21
N LEU A 225 -10.04 -3.80 -24.83
CA LEU A 225 -9.39 -2.91 -23.85
C LEU A 225 -9.22 -1.48 -24.37
N ALA A 226 -8.82 -1.33 -25.64
CA ALA A 226 -8.71 -0.02 -26.30
C ALA A 226 -10.09 0.67 -26.37
N GLU A 227 -11.14 -0.06 -26.74
CA GLU A 227 -12.51 0.44 -26.78
C GLU A 227 -13.01 0.90 -25.40
N ALA A 228 -12.72 0.13 -24.36
CA ALA A 228 -13.06 0.51 -22.98
C ALA A 228 -12.35 1.81 -22.56
N ARG A 229 -11.06 1.95 -22.86
CA ARG A 229 -10.29 3.17 -22.56
C ARG A 229 -10.72 4.37 -23.40
N ALA A 230 -11.23 4.14 -24.60
CA ALA A 230 -11.80 5.17 -25.47
C ALA A 230 -13.23 5.60 -25.03
N GLY A 231 -13.73 5.13 -23.88
CA GLY A 231 -15.05 5.48 -23.38
C GLY A 231 -16.21 4.75 -24.08
N ARG A 232 -15.93 3.60 -24.72
CA ARG A 232 -16.93 2.77 -25.43
C ARG A 232 -17.10 1.40 -24.75
N PRO A 233 -17.59 1.36 -23.48
CA PRO A 233 -17.66 0.13 -22.70
C PRO A 233 -18.61 -0.93 -23.30
N GLU A 234 -19.69 -0.51 -23.96
CA GLU A 234 -20.61 -1.46 -24.63
C GLU A 234 -19.93 -2.19 -25.80
N VAL A 235 -19.09 -1.48 -26.56
CA VAL A 235 -18.32 -2.08 -27.65
C VAL A 235 -17.31 -3.07 -27.07
N ALA A 236 -16.57 -2.67 -26.03
CA ALA A 236 -15.65 -3.56 -25.32
C ALA A 236 -16.35 -4.84 -24.80
N ARG A 237 -17.52 -4.69 -24.18
CA ARG A 237 -18.33 -5.80 -23.67
C ARG A 237 -18.76 -6.75 -24.79
N SER A 238 -19.18 -6.21 -25.94
CA SER A 238 -19.56 -7.02 -27.10
C SER A 238 -18.36 -7.79 -27.67
N THR A 239 -17.19 -7.14 -27.81
CA THR A 239 -15.95 -7.73 -28.31
C THR A 239 -15.47 -8.87 -27.41
N TRP A 240 -15.45 -8.66 -26.10
CA TRP A 240 -15.04 -9.67 -25.14
C TRP A 240 -16.05 -10.83 -25.01
N ARG A 241 -17.36 -10.56 -25.15
CA ARG A 241 -18.36 -11.62 -25.21
C ARG A 241 -18.16 -12.53 -26.43
N ALA A 242 -17.89 -11.95 -27.60
CA ALA A 242 -17.56 -12.71 -28.81
C ALA A 242 -16.27 -13.51 -28.64
N LEU A 243 -15.24 -12.94 -28.01
CA LEU A 243 -13.99 -13.64 -27.69
C LEU A 243 -14.22 -14.87 -26.78
N ILE A 244 -15.07 -14.71 -25.76
CA ILE A 244 -15.44 -15.79 -24.83
C ILE A 244 -16.28 -16.88 -25.52
N ALA A 245 -17.17 -16.49 -26.43
CA ALA A 245 -17.99 -17.43 -27.20
C ALA A 245 -17.14 -18.36 -28.09
N ASP A 246 -16.05 -17.83 -28.65
CA ASP A 246 -15.10 -18.60 -29.48
C ASP A 246 -14.04 -19.36 -28.67
N ALA A 247 -14.05 -19.25 -27.33
CA ALA A 247 -13.03 -19.85 -26.46
C ALA A 247 -13.20 -21.37 -26.38
N PRO A 248 -12.10 -22.17 -26.44
CA PRO A 248 -12.18 -23.59 -26.12
C PRO A 248 -12.60 -23.80 -24.65
N GLU A 249 -13.23 -24.95 -24.38
CA GLU A 249 -13.58 -25.33 -23.01
C GLU A 249 -12.32 -25.35 -22.13
N GLY A 250 -12.39 -24.70 -20.96
CA GLY A 250 -11.26 -24.63 -20.02
C GLY A 250 -10.16 -23.62 -20.36
N ALA A 251 -10.38 -22.70 -21.31
CA ALA A 251 -9.40 -21.65 -21.61
C ALA A 251 -8.99 -20.84 -20.35
N PRO A 252 -7.70 -20.82 -19.94
CA PRO A 252 -7.28 -20.24 -18.66
C PRO A 252 -7.47 -18.72 -18.59
N TRP A 253 -7.52 -18.05 -19.75
CA TRP A 253 -7.75 -16.61 -19.86
C TRP A 253 -9.24 -16.21 -19.76
N ARG A 254 -10.18 -17.16 -19.83
CA ARG A 254 -11.62 -16.87 -19.88
C ARG A 254 -12.09 -16.10 -18.63
N ALA A 255 -11.73 -16.59 -17.45
CA ALA A 255 -12.09 -15.96 -16.18
C ALA A 255 -11.54 -14.53 -16.05
N MET A 256 -10.35 -14.27 -16.60
CA MET A 256 -9.78 -12.93 -16.63
C MET A 256 -10.61 -11.97 -17.50
N VAL A 257 -11.04 -12.40 -18.69
CA VAL A 257 -11.86 -11.58 -19.59
C VAL A 257 -13.25 -11.32 -19.00
N GLU A 258 -13.86 -12.32 -18.37
CA GLU A 258 -15.15 -12.20 -17.68
C GLU A 258 -15.07 -11.16 -16.55
N ARG A 259 -14.03 -11.22 -15.71
CA ARG A 259 -13.80 -10.23 -14.66
C ARG A 259 -13.64 -8.81 -15.21
N ARG A 260 -12.82 -8.64 -16.26
CA ARG A 260 -12.63 -7.34 -16.92
C ARG A 260 -13.94 -6.76 -17.45
N MET A 261 -14.83 -7.60 -17.95
CA MET A 261 -16.14 -7.21 -18.46
C MET A 261 -17.09 -6.74 -17.36
N GLN A 262 -17.00 -7.32 -16.16
CA GLN A 262 -17.76 -6.92 -14.97
C GLN A 262 -17.26 -5.60 -14.37
N ASP A 263 -15.96 -5.33 -14.50
CA ASP A 263 -15.32 -4.09 -14.03
C ASP A 263 -15.60 -2.87 -14.95
N LEU A 264 -16.22 -3.07 -16.11
CA LEU A 264 -16.62 -1.97 -17.00
C LEU A 264 -17.75 -1.16 -16.35
N PRO A 265 -17.77 0.18 -16.54
CA PRO A 265 -18.87 1.02 -16.09
C PRO A 265 -20.21 0.71 -16.78
#